data_AF-A0A6I1HFC8-F1
#
_entry.id   AF-A0A6I1HFC8-F1
#
_cell.length_a   1.000
_cell.length_b   1.000
_cell.length_c   1.000
_cell.angle_alpha   90.00
_cell.angle_beta   90.00
_cell.angle_gamma   90.00
#
_symmetry.space_group_name_H-M   'P 1'
#
loop_
_entity.id
_entity.type
_entity.pdbx_description
1 polymer ?
#
loop_
_entity_poly.entity_id
_entity_poly.type
_entity_poly.pdbx_seq_one_letter_code
_entity_poly.pdbx_strand_id
1 'polypeptide(L)' 'MTPLKLAVLPALFALAVCQTTTAGTVSSASFQASFVIHEACTVVSQRGIARVQCQHDSPYLMQQQATPSGAGLVTVTF' A
#
# COMPACT_ATOMS: atom_id res chain seq x y z
N MET A 1 72.02 -14.34 14.99
CA MET A 1 71.51 -13.39 13.98
C MET A 1 70.11 -13.84 13.56
N THR A 2 69.07 -13.19 14.06
CA THR A 2 67.65 -13.55 13.85
C THR A 2 66.95 -12.47 13.02
N PRO A 3 66.76 -12.66 11.70
CA PRO A 3 66.06 -11.69 10.86
C PRO A 3 64.54 -11.91 10.80
N LEU A 4 63.93 -12.53 11.81
CA LEU A 4 62.50 -12.90 11.76
C LEU A 4 61.55 -11.89 12.41
N LYS A 5 62.05 -10.72 12.86
CA LYS A 5 61.26 -9.78 13.68
C LYS A 5 60.78 -8.52 12.94
N LEU A 6 61.17 -8.32 11.67
CA LEU A 6 60.88 -7.08 10.92
C LEU A 6 59.85 -7.24 9.79
N ALA A 7 59.47 -8.46 9.41
CA ALA A 7 58.47 -8.69 8.36
C ALA A 7 57.01 -8.62 8.85
N VAL A 8 56.78 -8.61 10.16
CA VAL A 8 55.42 -8.69 10.74
C VAL A 8 54.75 -7.31 10.81
N LEU A 9 55.52 -6.22 10.90
CA LEU A 9 54.97 -4.86 11.00
C LEU A 9 54.17 -4.40 9.75
N PRO A 10 54.66 -4.57 8.50
CA PRO A 10 53.90 -4.12 7.33
C PRO A 10 52.64 -4.97 7.09
N ALA A 11 52.65 -6.25 7.47
CA ALA A 11 51.47 -7.12 7.39
C ALA A 11 50.37 -6.70 8.38
N LEU A 12 50.76 -6.32 9.60
CA LEU A 12 49.82 -5.78 10.60
C LEU A 12 49.27 -4.40 10.21
N PHE A 13 50.06 -3.58 9.52
CA PHE A 13 49.60 -2.27 9.04
C PHE A 13 48.56 -2.40 7.90
N ALA A 14 48.75 -3.36 6.99
CA ALA A 14 47.77 -3.67 5.96
C ALA A 14 46.43 -4.17 6.54
N LEU A 15 46.49 -4.99 7.60
CA LEU A 15 45.29 -5.43 8.34
C LEU A 15 44.57 -4.27 9.04
N ALA A 16 45.31 -3.29 9.57
CA ALA A 16 44.73 -2.11 10.22
C ALA A 16 44.05 -1.15 9.23
N VAL A 17 44.60 -0.96 8.03
CA VAL A 17 44.04 -0.07 7.00
C VAL A 17 42.78 -0.66 6.35
N CYS A 18 42.66 -1.99 6.25
CA CYS A 18 41.42 -2.61 5.78
C CYS A 18 40.25 -2.50 6.79
N GLN A 19 40.51 -2.16 8.06
CA GLN A 19 39.45 -1.93 9.05
C GLN A 19 38.86 -0.52 9.00
N THR A 20 39.43 0.41 8.22
CA THR A 20 38.85 1.74 7.96
C THR A 20 37.79 1.76 6.85
N THR A 21 37.05 0.66 6.67
CA THR A 21 35.90 0.61 5.75
C THR A 21 34.64 0.20 6.48
N THR A 22 33.94 1.20 7.04
CA THR A 22 32.48 1.34 6.98
C THR A 22 32.12 2.76 7.43
N ALA A 23 32.59 3.76 6.68
CA ALA A 23 31.98 5.08 6.74
C ALA A 23 30.57 4.97 6.15
N GLY A 24 29.58 4.82 7.04
CA GLY A 24 28.19 5.18 6.80
C GLY A 24 27.55 4.62 5.53
N THR A 25 27.28 3.31 5.49
CA THR A 25 26.17 2.83 4.65
C THR A 25 24.88 3.33 5.28
N VAL A 26 24.36 4.47 4.81
CA VAL A 26 23.00 4.90 5.14
C VAL A 26 22.08 3.86 4.52
N SER A 27 21.55 2.96 5.35
CA SER A 27 20.62 1.93 4.89
C SER A 27 19.28 2.60 4.61
N SER A 28 18.99 2.85 3.34
CA SER A 28 17.70 3.35 2.90
C SER A 28 16.78 2.17 2.59
N ALA A 29 15.68 2.07 3.34
CA ALA A 29 14.59 1.15 3.02
C ALA A 29 13.43 1.98 2.45
N SER A 30 12.99 1.66 1.24
CA SER A 30 11.75 2.20 0.68
C SER A 30 10.62 1.22 0.97
N PHE A 31 9.51 1.75 1.49
CA PHE A 31 8.29 1.00 1.73
C PHE A 31 7.22 1.54 0.78
N GLN A 32 6.70 0.66 -0.07
CA GLN A 32 5.56 0.97 -0.92
C GLN A 32 4.37 0.15 -0.44
N ALA A 33 3.35 0.83 0.10
CA ALA A 33 2.05 0.25 0.38
C ALA A 33 1.06 0.70 -0.68
N SER A 34 0.27 -0.25 -1.17
CA SER A 34 -0.93 0.03 -1.96
C SER A 34 -2.13 -0.35 -1.12
N PHE A 35 -3.10 0.56 -1.03
CA PHE A 35 -4.38 0.30 -0.37
C PHE A 35 -5.46 0.27 -1.44
N VAL A 36 -6.33 -0.73 -1.38
CA VAL A 36 -7.51 -0.81 -2.26
C VAL A 36 -8.72 -0.44 -1.43
N ILE A 37 -9.28 0.73 -1.67
CA ILE A 37 -10.51 1.16 -1.03
C ILE A 37 -11.65 0.37 -1.68
N HIS A 38 -12.24 -0.54 -0.92
CA HIS A 38 -13.44 -1.25 -1.35
C HIS A 38 -14.65 -0.40 -0.99
N GLU A 39 -15.44 -0.08 -1.99
CA GLU A 39 -16.70 0.61 -1.79
C GLU A 39 -17.81 -0.39 -1.45
N ALA A 40 -18.63 -0.05 -0.47
CA ALA A 40 -19.82 -0.80 -0.12
C ALA A 40 -21.03 0.15 -0.14
N CYS A 41 -21.99 -0.16 -1.01
CA CYS A 41 -23.28 0.51 -1.07
C CYS A 41 -24.41 -0.49 -0.79
N THR A 42 -25.40 -0.05 -0.02
CA THR A 42 -26.59 -0.81 0.30
C THR A 42 -27.80 -0.17 -0.36
N VAL A 43 -28.58 -0.96 -1.10
CA VAL A 43 -29.85 -0.53 -1.67
C VAL A 43 -30.97 -0.93 -0.70
N VAL A 44 -31.67 0.07 -0.16
CA VAL A 44 -32.79 -0.12 0.77
C VAL A 44 -34.08 0.28 0.07
N SER A 45 -35.08 -0.60 0.04
CA SER A 45 -36.41 -0.32 -0.50
C SER A 45 -37.45 -0.47 0.61
N GLN A 46 -38.14 0.63 0.97
CA GLN A 46 -39.21 0.64 1.97
C GLN A 46 -40.40 1.46 1.48
N ARG A 47 -41.61 0.90 1.57
CA ARG A 47 -42.88 1.57 1.25
C ARG A 47 -42.90 2.30 -0.12
N GLY A 48 -42.26 1.71 -1.13
CA GLY A 48 -42.21 2.28 -2.50
C GLY A 48 -41.12 3.33 -2.73
N ILE A 49 -40.31 3.64 -1.71
CA ILE A 49 -39.14 4.51 -1.83
C ILE A 49 -37.89 3.64 -1.80
N ALA A 50 -37.04 3.78 -2.82
CA ALA A 50 -35.71 3.20 -2.81
C ALA A 50 -34.69 4.27 -2.42
N ARG A 51 -33.68 3.87 -1.65
CA ARG A 51 -32.55 4.71 -1.26
C ARG A 51 -31.26 3.91 -1.38
N VAL A 52 -30.21 4.55 -1.86
CA VAL A 52 -28.86 3.99 -1.86
C VAL A 52 -28.08 4.63 -0.71
N GLN A 53 -27.38 3.81 0.06
CA GLN A 53 -26.53 4.26 1.14
C GLN A 53 -25.13 3.70 0.92
N CYS A 54 -24.19 4.58 0.59
CA CYS A 54 -22.79 4.25 0.37
C CYS A 54 -21.95 4.65 1.58
N GLN A 55 -20.90 3.88 1.90
CA GLN A 55 -19.94 4.25 2.95
C GLN A 55 -19.10 5.49 2.58
N HIS A 56 -18.90 5.72 1.29
CA HIS A 56 -18.16 6.85 0.74
C HIS A 56 -19.07 7.64 -0.21
N ASP A 57 -18.69 8.89 -0.55
CA ASP A 57 -19.40 9.75 -1.52
C ASP A 57 -19.19 9.29 -2.97
N SER A 58 -19.44 8.02 -3.22
CA SER A 58 -19.33 7.45 -4.54
C SER A 58 -20.52 7.85 -5.40
N PRO A 59 -20.28 8.27 -6.65
CA PRO A 59 -21.35 8.68 -7.54
C PRO A 59 -22.20 7.47 -7.91
N TYR A 60 -23.52 7.66 -7.85
CA TYR A 60 -24.46 6.65 -8.34
C TYR A 60 -25.64 7.33 -9.02
N LEU A 61 -26.28 6.60 -9.93
CA LEU A 61 -27.47 7.05 -10.63
C LEU A 61 -28.64 6.12 -10.30
N MET A 62 -29.75 6.70 -9.86
CA MET A 62 -31.00 5.98 -9.58
C MET A 62 -32.04 6.32 -10.65
N GLN A 63 -32.55 5.29 -11.32
CA GLN A 63 -33.66 5.40 -12.26
C GLN A 63 -34.86 4.61 -11.72
N GLN A 64 -35.99 5.31 -11.60
CA GLN A 64 -37.27 4.70 -11.27
C GLN A 64 -38.10 4.53 -12.54
N GLN A 65 -38.57 3.32 -12.77
CA GLN A 65 -39.44 3.00 -13.89
C GLN A 65 -40.73 2.35 -13.38
N ALA A 66 -41.87 2.92 -13.78
CA ALA A 66 -43.17 2.33 -13.54
C ALA A 66 -43.33 1.10 -14.45
N THR A 67 -43.54 -0.09 -13.87
CA THR A 67 -43.84 -1.27 -14.68
C THR A 67 -45.35 -1.41 -14.87
N PRO A 68 -45.81 -1.99 -16.01
CA PRO A 68 -47.24 -2.17 -16.29
C PRO A 68 -47.97 -3.04 -15.26
N SER A 69 -47.24 -3.89 -14.52
CA SER A 69 -47.77 -4.74 -13.46
C SER A 69 -47.99 -4.00 -12.12
N GLY A 70 -47.73 -2.69 -12.08
CA GLY A 70 -47.89 -1.88 -10.87
C GLY A 70 -46.73 -1.99 -9.87
N ALA A 71 -45.73 -2.82 -10.16
CA ALA A 71 -44.49 -2.86 -9.38
C ALA A 71 -43.55 -1.72 -9.83
N GLY A 72 -42.99 -0.96 -8.89
CA GLY A 72 -41.92 -0.02 -9.21
C GLY A 72 -40.61 -0.77 -9.45
N LEU A 73 -39.97 -0.58 -10.61
CA LEU A 73 -38.60 -1.05 -10.86
C LEU A 73 -37.63 0.09 -10.51
N VAL A 74 -36.57 -0.22 -9.77
CA VAL A 74 -35.49 0.72 -9.49
C VAL A 74 -34.19 0.13 -9.97
N THR A 75 -33.53 0.85 -10.88
CA THR A 75 -32.20 0.52 -11.37
C THR A 75 -31.19 1.43 -10.70
N VAL A 76 -30.13 0.84 -10.14
CA VAL A 76 -29.01 1.55 -9.53
C VAL A 76 -27.75 1.24 -10.33
N THR A 77 -27.07 2.29 -10.79
CA THR A 77 -25.81 2.20 -11.52
C THR A 77 -24.72 2.91 -10.71
N PHE A 78 -23.58 2.22 -10.55
CA PHE A 78 -22.36 2.72 -9.89
C PHE A 78 -21.32 3.08 -10.95
#